data_AF-A0A072PW73-F1
#
_entry.id   AF-A0A072PW73-F1
#
_cell.length_a   1.000
_cell.length_b   1.000
_cell.length_c   1.000
_cell.angle_alpha   90.00
_cell.angle_beta   90.00
_cell.angle_gamma   90.00
#
_symmetry.space_group_name_H-M   'P 1'
#
loop_
_entity.id
_entity.type
_entity.pdbx_description
1 polymer ?
#
loop_
_entity_poly.entity_id
_entity_poly.type
_entity_poly.pdbx_seq_one_letter_code
_entity_poly.pdbx_strand_id
1 'polypeptide(L)'
;MKKELYSPEMAAERVRRALAIAKKKGIPDFVVNARCDVLVQGGKLEEVLLRGKQYIAAGATTVFVWGGKRGVSRQEVQTMVNEFDGRLNVMLVMQPHGLGVAQLRELGVARISVGPQIQMKAMEAFAREAEKILTA
;
A
#
# COMPACT_ATOMS: atom_id res chain seq x y z
N MET A 1 19.75 -7.42 -2.51
CA MET A 1 19.77 -6.91 -3.89
C MET A 1 18.67 -5.87 -4.04
N LYS A 2 18.99 -4.64 -4.47
CA LYS A 2 17.97 -3.71 -4.98
C LYS A 2 17.30 -4.39 -6.17
N LYS A 3 16.02 -4.72 -6.06
CA LYS A 3 15.26 -5.19 -7.23
C LYS A 3 14.87 -3.95 -8.02
N GLU A 4 15.25 -3.95 -9.29
CA GLU A 4 14.93 -2.84 -10.20
C GLU A 4 13.41 -2.74 -10.35
N LEU A 5 12.86 -1.55 -10.12
CA LEU A 5 11.45 -1.27 -10.38
C LEU A 5 11.27 -1.13 -11.89
N TYR A 6 10.17 -1.64 -12.43
CA TYR A 6 9.77 -1.31 -13.80
C TYR A 6 9.78 0.21 -14.01
N SER A 7 10.03 0.68 -15.23
CA SER A 7 9.83 2.09 -15.56
C SER A 7 8.38 2.50 -15.23
N PRO A 8 8.14 3.78 -14.87
CA PRO A 8 6.79 4.28 -14.62
C PRO A 8 5.80 3.92 -15.75
N GLU A 9 6.24 4.04 -17.00
CA GLU A 9 5.44 3.81 -18.20
C GLU A 9 5.07 2.33 -18.34
N MET A 10 6.03 1.42 -18.17
CA MET A 10 5.76 -0.02 -18.19
C MET A 10 4.83 -0.45 -17.05
N ALA A 11 4.99 0.13 -15.86
CA ALA A 11 4.13 -0.16 -14.72
C ALA A 11 2.69 0.34 -14.96
N ALA A 12 2.52 1.53 -15.52
CA ALA A 12 1.21 2.07 -15.91
C ALA A 12 0.55 1.25 -17.03
N GLU A 13 1.33 0.77 -18.00
CA GLU A 13 0.81 -0.10 -19.07
C GLU A 13 0.24 -1.41 -18.53
N ARG A 14 0.88 -1.99 -17.50
CA ARG A 14 0.37 -3.19 -16.83
C ARG A 14 -0.99 -2.94 -16.16
N VAL A 15 -1.22 -1.74 -15.60
CA VAL A 15 -2.52 -1.34 -15.06
C VAL A 15 -3.57 -1.28 -16.16
N ARG A 16 -3.28 -0.59 -17.28
CA ARG A 16 -4.18 -0.51 -18.44
C ARG A 16 -4.54 -1.89 -18.96
N ARG A 17 -3.54 -2.77 -19.10
CA ARG A 17 -3.74 -4.14 -19.57
C ARG A 17 -4.66 -4.95 -18.64
N ALA A 18 -4.47 -4.85 -17.33
CA ALA A 18 -5.33 -5.53 -16.36
C ALA A 18 -6.80 -5.10 -16.50
N LEU A 19 -7.04 -3.79 -16.57
CA LEU A 19 -8.40 -3.22 -16.73
C LEU A 19 -9.02 -3.61 -18.08
N ALA A 20 -8.24 -3.59 -19.17
CA ALA A 20 -8.72 -3.99 -20.49
C ALA A 20 -9.14 -5.47 -20.54
N ILE A 21 -8.41 -6.36 -19.86
CA ILE A 21 -8.77 -7.77 -19.75
C ILE A 21 -10.02 -7.94 -18.89
N ALA A 22 -10.14 -7.27 -17.76
CA ALA A 22 -11.34 -7.33 -16.92
C ALA A 22 -12.59 -6.88 -17.68
N LYS A 23 -12.49 -5.78 -18.45
CA LYS A 23 -13.55 -5.32 -19.35
C LYS A 23 -13.92 -6.38 -20.39
N LYS A 24 -12.93 -6.99 -21.07
CA LYS A 24 -13.18 -8.09 -22.03
C LYS A 24 -13.83 -9.32 -21.40
N LYS A 25 -13.61 -9.55 -20.11
CA LYS A 25 -14.23 -10.65 -19.35
C LYS A 25 -15.60 -10.30 -18.78
N GLY A 26 -16.13 -9.09 -19.02
CA GLY A 26 -17.43 -8.68 -18.52
C GLY A 26 -17.48 -8.50 -17.01
N ILE A 27 -16.36 -8.06 -16.39
CA ILE A 27 -16.27 -7.82 -14.94
C ILE A 27 -16.28 -6.28 -14.71
N PRO A 28 -17.47 -5.65 -14.63
CA PRO A 28 -17.58 -4.19 -14.63
C PRO A 28 -16.98 -3.53 -13.37
N ASP A 29 -17.00 -4.22 -12.23
CA ASP A 29 -16.57 -3.68 -10.93
C ASP A 29 -15.13 -4.06 -10.58
N PHE A 30 -14.36 -4.55 -11.56
CA PHE A 30 -12.96 -4.88 -11.32
C PHE A 30 -12.13 -3.62 -11.09
N VAL A 31 -11.50 -3.54 -9.91
CA VAL A 31 -10.66 -2.41 -9.51
C VAL A 31 -9.18 -2.80 -9.48
N VAL A 32 -8.31 -1.84 -9.79
CA VAL A 32 -6.86 -2.01 -9.64
C VAL A 32 -6.36 -1.14 -8.50
N ASN A 33 -5.80 -1.77 -7.47
CA ASN A 33 -5.02 -1.12 -6.42
C ASN A 33 -3.53 -1.20 -6.79
N ALA A 34 -3.01 -0.16 -7.44
CA ALA A 34 -1.65 -0.15 -7.97
C ALA A 34 -0.62 0.09 -6.85
N ARG A 35 0.17 -0.94 -6.52
CA ARG A 35 1.17 -0.88 -5.45
C ARG A 35 2.48 -0.24 -5.93
N CYS A 36 2.99 0.71 -5.14
CA CYS A 36 4.24 1.43 -5.34
C CYS A 36 5.21 1.14 -4.18
N ASP A 37 6.37 0.56 -4.52
CA ASP A 37 7.38 0.09 -3.55
C ASP A 37 8.62 1.01 -3.48
N VAL A 38 8.57 2.20 -4.09
CA VAL A 38 9.69 3.17 -4.13
C VAL A 38 10.26 3.44 -2.73
N LEU A 39 9.41 3.71 -1.74
CA LEU A 39 9.87 4.03 -0.38
C LEU A 39 10.61 2.85 0.28
N VAL A 40 10.18 1.61 0.02
CA VAL A 40 10.87 0.42 0.55
C VAL A 40 12.20 0.14 -0.16
N GLN A 41 12.32 0.57 -1.42
CA GLN A 41 13.58 0.50 -2.17
C GLN A 41 14.55 1.67 -1.84
N GLY A 42 14.18 2.55 -0.90
CA GLY A 42 14.97 3.72 -0.51
C GLY A 42 14.90 4.89 -1.50
N GLY A 43 13.89 4.89 -2.37
CA GLY A 43 13.58 6.04 -3.24
C GLY A 43 12.84 7.15 -2.49
N LYS A 44 12.58 8.25 -3.19
CA LYS A 44 12.00 9.46 -2.61
C LYS A 44 10.52 9.63 -2.94
N LEU A 45 9.84 10.52 -2.21
CA LEU A 45 8.41 10.80 -2.40
C LEU A 45 8.10 11.32 -3.80
N GLU A 46 8.99 12.10 -4.42
CA GLU A 46 8.76 12.68 -5.75
C GLU A 46 8.54 11.58 -6.81
N GLU A 47 9.30 10.48 -6.71
CA GLU A 47 9.14 9.32 -7.59
C GLU A 47 7.84 8.55 -7.31
N VAL A 48 7.42 8.47 -6.04
CA VAL A 48 6.11 7.91 -5.66
C VAL A 48 4.99 8.70 -6.31
N LEU A 49 5.04 10.03 -6.25
CA LEU A 49 4.03 10.92 -6.82
C LEU A 49 3.97 10.80 -8.34
N LEU A 50 5.13 10.80 -9.00
CA LEU A 50 5.23 10.59 -10.46
C LEU A 50 4.54 9.28 -10.87
N ARG A 51 4.91 8.17 -10.23
CA ARG A 51 4.36 6.84 -10.53
C ARG A 51 2.88 6.75 -10.19
N GLY A 52 2.47 7.25 -9.03
CA GLY A 52 1.08 7.22 -8.58
C GLY A 52 0.14 7.95 -9.52
N LYS A 53 0.53 9.14 -9.99
CA LYS A 53 -0.23 9.89 -11.00
C LYS A 53 -0.34 9.13 -12.33
N GLN A 54 0.73 8.47 -12.77
CA GLN A 54 0.67 7.62 -13.96
C GLN A 54 -0.24 6.40 -13.77
N TYR A 55 -0.27 5.80 -12.58
CA TYR A 55 -1.17 4.67 -12.28
C TYR A 55 -2.63 5.10 -12.29
N ILE A 56 -2.92 6.27 -11.72
CA ILE A 56 -4.24 6.90 -11.75
C ILE A 56 -4.66 7.22 -13.19
N ALA A 57 -3.80 7.84 -13.98
CA ALA A 57 -4.05 8.13 -15.39
C ALA A 57 -4.26 6.85 -16.22
N ALA A 58 -3.64 5.73 -15.81
CA ALA A 58 -3.85 4.41 -16.39
C ALA A 58 -5.17 3.73 -15.94
N GLY A 59 -5.93 4.34 -15.02
CA GLY A 59 -7.22 3.84 -14.54
C GLY A 59 -7.17 3.10 -13.20
N ALA A 60 -6.05 3.14 -12.47
CA ALA A 60 -6.01 2.57 -11.12
C ALA A 60 -7.05 3.25 -10.21
N THR A 61 -7.81 2.45 -9.48
CA THR A 61 -8.81 2.92 -8.52
C THR A 61 -8.13 3.54 -7.30
N THR A 62 -7.03 2.93 -6.84
CA THR A 62 -6.20 3.45 -5.74
C THR A 62 -4.73 3.20 -6.00
N VAL A 63 -3.87 4.05 -5.43
CA VAL A 63 -2.42 3.84 -5.34
C VAL A 63 -2.09 3.36 -3.94
N PHE A 64 -1.52 2.15 -3.83
CA PHE A 64 -1.02 1.66 -2.56
C PHE A 64 0.45 1.99 -2.40
N VAL A 65 0.78 2.93 -1.50
CA VAL A 65 2.17 3.26 -1.19
C VAL A 65 2.61 2.49 0.05
N TRP A 66 3.57 1.59 -0.13
CA TRP A 66 4.12 0.81 0.97
C TRP A 66 5.37 1.49 1.53
N GLY A 67 5.28 1.97 2.77
CA GLY A 67 6.39 2.60 3.49
C GLY A 67 7.30 1.63 4.28
N GLY A 68 7.14 0.31 4.08
CA GLY A 68 7.92 -0.69 4.82
C GLY A 68 7.60 -0.70 6.32
N LYS A 69 8.59 -1.09 7.15
CA LYS A 69 8.42 -1.14 8.61
C LYS A 69 8.16 0.23 9.25
N ARG A 70 8.73 1.30 8.68
CA ARG A 70 8.52 2.67 9.18
C ARG A 70 7.12 3.22 8.89
N GLY A 71 6.41 2.64 7.92
CA GLY A 71 5.16 3.18 7.40
C GLY A 71 5.34 4.49 6.63
N VAL A 72 4.29 5.29 6.60
CA VAL A 72 4.28 6.61 5.96
C VAL A 72 4.02 7.67 7.03
N SER A 73 4.76 8.77 6.96
CA SER A 73 4.59 9.90 7.87
C SER A 73 3.29 10.66 7.57
N ARG A 74 2.81 11.45 8.53
CA ARG A 74 1.63 12.33 8.33
C ARG A 74 1.80 13.25 7.12
N GLN A 75 2.99 13.83 6.95
CA GLN A 75 3.27 14.74 5.84
C GLN A 75 3.26 14.01 4.50
N GLU A 76 3.87 12.81 4.43
CA GLU A 76 3.82 11.99 3.22
C GLU A 76 2.37 11.62 2.86
N VAL A 77 1.55 11.23 3.84
CA VAL A 77 0.14 10.91 3.62
C VAL A 77 -0.63 12.12 3.10
N GLN A 78 -0.47 13.29 3.72
CA GLN A 78 -1.17 14.51 3.29
C GLN A 78 -0.83 14.89 1.85
N THR A 79 0.46 14.87 1.52
CA THR A 79 0.91 15.14 0.15
C THR A 79 0.34 14.12 -0.83
N MET A 80 0.45 12.83 -0.54
CA MET A 80 -0.07 11.78 -1.43
C MET A 80 -1.59 11.82 -1.58
N VAL A 81 -2.35 12.13 -0.52
CA VAL A 81 -3.81 12.28 -0.62
C VAL A 81 -4.15 13.43 -1.57
N ASN A 82 -3.51 14.58 -1.41
CA ASN A 82 -3.75 15.74 -2.27
C ASN A 82 -3.41 15.43 -3.73
N GLU A 83 -2.25 14.82 -3.96
CA GLU A 83 -1.73 14.55 -5.31
C GLU A 83 -2.45 13.39 -6.03
N PHE A 84 -3.18 12.55 -5.29
CA PHE A 84 -3.92 11.39 -5.81
C PHE A 84 -5.44 11.56 -5.76
N ASP A 85 -5.94 12.76 -5.43
CA ASP A 85 -7.37 13.06 -5.26
C ASP A 85 -8.06 12.11 -4.26
N GLY A 86 -7.42 11.86 -3.11
CA GLY A 86 -7.93 10.94 -2.09
C GLY A 86 -7.81 9.45 -2.40
N ARG A 87 -7.36 9.07 -3.61
CA ARG A 87 -7.24 7.66 -4.05
C ARG A 87 -6.00 6.96 -3.50
N LEU A 88 -5.66 7.24 -2.25
CA LEU A 88 -4.53 6.65 -1.54
C LEU A 88 -4.97 5.42 -0.74
N ASN A 89 -4.19 4.36 -0.86
CA ASN A 89 -4.19 3.21 0.04
C ASN A 89 -2.87 3.19 0.83
N VAL A 90 -2.94 2.94 2.13
CA VAL A 90 -1.75 2.71 2.97
C VAL A 90 -1.91 1.44 3.80
N MET A 91 -0.78 0.92 4.28
CA MET A 91 -0.79 -0.14 5.28
C MET A 91 -0.65 0.49 6.66
N LEU A 92 -1.55 0.16 7.57
CA LEU A 92 -1.46 0.49 8.98
C LEU A 92 -0.14 -0.04 9.55
N VAL A 93 0.51 0.70 10.44
CA VAL A 93 1.66 0.20 11.22
C VAL A 93 1.21 0.07 12.67
N MET A 94 1.09 -1.18 13.16
CA MET A 94 0.65 -1.48 14.53
C MET A 94 1.81 -1.32 15.54
N GLN A 95 2.43 -0.15 15.55
CA GLN A 95 3.51 0.24 16.47
C GLN A 95 3.20 1.61 17.09
N PRO A 96 3.79 1.97 18.25
CA PRO A 96 3.44 3.19 19.00
C PRO A 96 3.49 4.50 18.20
N HIS A 97 4.33 4.58 17.16
CA HIS A 97 4.53 5.79 16.36
C HIS A 97 3.80 5.76 15.00
N GLY A 98 3.02 4.72 14.73
CA GLY A 98 2.24 4.62 13.50
C GLY A 98 0.99 5.51 13.53
N LEU A 99 0.53 5.96 12.36
CA LEU A 99 -0.75 6.65 12.24
C LEU A 99 -1.90 5.67 12.47
N GLY A 100 -2.82 6.02 13.36
CA GLY A 100 -4.03 5.26 13.63
C GLY A 100 -5.08 5.39 12.52
N VAL A 101 -6.09 4.51 12.54
CA VAL A 101 -7.18 4.50 11.54
C VAL A 101 -7.93 5.83 11.50
N ALA A 102 -8.25 6.41 12.66
CA ALA A 102 -8.94 7.71 12.74
C ALA A 102 -8.12 8.83 12.08
N GLN A 103 -6.82 8.90 12.39
CA GLN A 103 -5.91 9.89 11.81
C GLN A 103 -5.78 9.72 10.30
N LEU A 104 -5.66 8.49 9.79
CA LEU A 104 -5.59 8.22 8.35
C LEU A 104 -6.89 8.58 7.63
N ARG A 105 -8.05 8.33 8.26
CA ARG A 105 -9.35 8.73 7.75
C ARG A 105 -9.48 10.25 7.67
N GLU A 106 -9.10 10.96 8.74
CA GLU A 106 -9.10 12.44 8.78
C GLU A 106 -8.21 13.05 7.69
N LEU A 107 -7.09 12.40 7.39
CA LEU A 107 -6.18 12.82 6.33
C LEU A 107 -6.73 12.55 4.90
N GLY A 108 -7.85 11.83 4.75
CA GLY A 108 -8.48 11.57 3.45
C GLY A 108 -8.00 10.30 2.73
N VAL A 109 -7.44 9.32 3.45
CA VAL A 109 -7.06 8.03 2.88
C VAL A 109 -8.30 7.21 2.50
N ALA A 110 -8.39 6.74 1.25
CA ALA A 110 -9.50 5.92 0.78
C ALA A 110 -9.49 4.47 1.31
N ARG A 111 -8.30 3.89 1.53
CA ARG A 111 -8.19 2.49 1.98
C ARG A 111 -7.04 2.27 2.96
N ILE A 112 -7.30 1.49 4.01
CA ILE A 112 -6.30 1.10 5.01
C ILE A 112 -6.23 -0.43 5.03
N SER A 113 -5.04 -0.98 4.85
CA SER A 113 -4.76 -2.42 4.95
C SER A 113 -3.91 -2.73 6.19
N VAL A 114 -3.89 -3.99 6.64
CA VAL A 114 -3.13 -4.40 7.84
C VAL A 114 -1.97 -5.36 7.54
N GLY A 115 -1.78 -5.73 6.27
CA GLY A 115 -0.73 -6.66 5.86
C GLY A 115 -0.76 -7.97 6.66
N PRO A 116 0.41 -8.59 6.93
CA PRO A 116 0.50 -9.83 7.70
C PRO A 116 0.46 -9.61 9.23
N GLN A 117 0.26 -8.38 9.72
CA GLN A 117 0.51 -8.05 11.13
C GLN A 117 -0.39 -8.82 12.10
N ILE A 118 -1.67 -9.01 11.76
CA ILE A 118 -2.59 -9.77 12.60
C ILE A 118 -2.15 -11.24 12.68
N GLN A 119 -1.78 -11.84 11.54
CA GLN A 119 -1.26 -13.21 11.50
C GLN A 119 0.03 -13.34 12.34
N MET A 120 0.97 -12.39 12.20
CA MET A 120 2.21 -12.40 12.98
C MET A 120 1.92 -12.34 14.49
N LYS A 121 1.04 -11.44 14.94
CA LYS A 121 0.63 -11.34 16.34
C LYS A 121 -0.06 -12.61 16.85
N ALA A 122 -0.90 -13.24 16.02
CA ALA A 122 -1.55 -14.50 16.36
C ALA A 122 -0.52 -15.63 16.54
N MET A 123 0.48 -15.72 15.65
CA MET A 123 1.54 -16.72 15.74
C MET A 123 2.49 -16.48 16.92
N GLU A 124 2.78 -15.22 17.26
CA GLU A 124 3.52 -14.87 18.48
C GLU A 124 2.78 -15.33 19.74
N ALA A 125 1.46 -15.14 19.79
CA ALA A 125 0.64 -15.62 20.90
C ALA A 125 0.60 -17.14 20.99
N PHE A 126 0.40 -17.81 19.85
CA PHE A 126 0.45 -19.26 19.76
C PHE A 126 1.78 -19.83 20.26
N ALA A 127 2.91 -19.27 19.81
CA ALA A 127 4.25 -19.69 20.23
C ALA A 127 4.45 -19.58 21.75
N ARG A 128 4.03 -18.45 22.36
CA ARG A 128 4.11 -18.26 23.82
C ARG A 128 3.32 -19.32 24.61
N GLU A 129 2.14 -19.71 24.12
CA GLU A 129 1.37 -20.75 24.80
C GLU A 129 1.98 -22.15 24.60
N ALA A 130 2.54 -22.43 23.42
CA ALA A 130 3.25 -23.68 23.16
C ALA A 130 4.51 -23.83 24.03
N GLU A 131 5.28 -22.75 24.21
CA GLU A 131 6.46 -22.74 25.09
C GLU A 131 6.11 -23.09 26.54
N LYS A 132 4.98 -22.60 27.05
CA LYS A 132 4.52 -22.93 28.41
C LYS A 132 4.28 -24.43 28.61
N ILE A 133 3.82 -25.15 27.57
CA ILE A 133 3.62 -26.61 27.64
C ILE A 133 4.95 -27.34 27.82
N LEU A 134 6.03 -26.84 27.22
CA LEU A 134 7.36 -27.46 27.33
C LEU A 134 8.04 -27.17 28.68
N THR A 135 7.67 -26.06 29.33
CA THR A 135 8.24 -25.65 30.63
C THR A 135 7.38 -26.02 31.83
N ALA A 136 6.20 -26.62 31.60
CA ALA A 136 5.28 -27.08 32.64
C ALA A 136 5.65 -28.47 33.18
#